data_AF-A0A522YGN8-F1
#
_entry.id   AF-A0A522YGN8-F1
#
_cell.length_a   1.000
_cell.length_b   1.000
_cell.length_c   1.000
_cell.angle_alpha   90.00
_cell.angle_beta   90.00
_cell.angle_gamma   90.00
#
_symmetry.space_group_name_H-M   'P 1'
#
loop_
_entity.id
_entity.type
_entity.pdbx_description
1 polymer ?
#
loop_
_entity_poly.entity_id
_entity_poly.type
_entity_poly.pdbx_seq_one_letter_code
_entity_poly.pdbx_strand_id
1 'polypeptide(L)'
;GVLFYCDRFIFSLPAYCTEKVVDPTGAGDTFAGGFMGYLTKAGKVNEKSIKTALAYGTVAASFNIEGFGVERTSVLTMPELKNRFSKFRNSVLF
;
A
#
# COMPACT_ATOMS: atom_id res chain seq x y z
N GLY A 1 -5.36 -7.91 -2.74
CA GLY A 1 -3.92 -8.21 -2.75
C GLY A 1 -3.33 -7.70 -4.04
N VAL A 2 -2.02 -7.82 -4.22
CA VAL A 2 -1.37 -7.41 -5.48
C VAL A 2 -0.45 -8.50 -6.00
N LEU A 3 -0.47 -8.70 -7.31
CA LEU A 3 0.50 -9.53 -8.02
C LEU A 3 1.32 -8.59 -8.91
N PHE A 4 2.63 -8.57 -8.68
CA PHE A 4 3.59 -7.84 -9.51
C PHE A 4 4.32 -8.83 -10.41
N TYR A 5 4.44 -8.48 -11.70
CA TYR A 5 5.10 -9.28 -12.70
C TYR A 5 6.07 -8.41 -13.51
N CYS A 6 7.28 -8.93 -13.73
CA CYS A 6 8.24 -8.40 -14.68
C CYS A 6 9.14 -9.54 -15.19
N ASP A 7 9.94 -9.29 -16.22
CA ASP A 7 10.84 -10.28 -16.84
C ASP A 7 11.82 -10.94 -15.85
N ARG A 8 12.11 -10.28 -14.72
CA ARG A 8 13.10 -10.74 -13.73
C ARG A 8 12.49 -11.52 -12.58
N PHE A 9 11.27 -11.18 -12.15
CA PHE A 9 10.65 -11.78 -10.98
C PHE A 9 9.14 -11.56 -10.94
N ILE A 10 8.47 -12.47 -10.24
CA ILE A 10 7.07 -12.38 -9.84
C ILE A 10 7.04 -12.18 -8.32
N PHE A 11 6.16 -11.31 -7.85
CA PHE A 11 5.99 -11.09 -6.41
C PHE A 11 4.52 -10.91 -6.08
N SER A 12 4.05 -11.66 -5.08
CA SER A 12 2.68 -11.58 -4.59
C SER A 12 2.68 -11.00 -3.18
N LEU A 13 1.81 -10.03 -2.93
CA LEU A 13 1.47 -9.59 -1.57
C LEU A 13 -0.02 -9.83 -1.31
N PRO A 14 -0.37 -10.41 -0.16
CA PRO A 14 -1.76 -10.51 0.26
C PRO A 14 -2.37 -9.10 0.46
N ALA A 15 -3.69 -9.04 0.54
CA ALA A 15 -4.35 -7.82 0.99
C ALA A 15 -4.01 -7.54 2.47
N TYR A 16 -4.06 -6.28 2.89
CA TYR A 16 -4.15 -5.96 4.32
C TYR A 16 -5.55 -6.32 4.83
N CYS A 17 -5.63 -7.13 5.89
CA CYS A 17 -6.90 -7.46 6.54
C CYS A 17 -7.48 -6.22 7.24
N THR A 18 -8.37 -5.53 6.53
CA THR A 18 -9.04 -4.33 7.03
C THR A 18 -10.33 -4.74 7.73
N GLU A 19 -10.48 -4.37 9.01
CA GLU A 19 -11.63 -4.81 9.83
C GLU A 19 -12.97 -4.29 9.31
N LYS A 20 -13.00 -3.04 8.83
CA LYS A 20 -14.21 -2.39 8.32
C LYS A 20 -13.95 -1.79 6.95
N VAL A 21 -14.60 -2.35 5.94
CA VAL A 21 -14.65 -1.79 4.58
C VAL A 21 -15.93 -0.97 4.44
N VAL A 22 -15.81 0.29 4.08
CA VAL A 22 -16.92 1.25 3.93
C VAL A 22 -17.19 1.53 2.45
N ASP A 23 -16.17 1.93 1.69
CA ASP A 23 -16.28 2.27 0.27
C ASP A 23 -15.00 1.84 -0.48
N PRO A 24 -15.06 0.92 -1.45
CA PRO A 24 -13.87 0.48 -2.19
C PRO A 24 -13.40 1.50 -3.25
N THR A 25 -14.16 2.57 -3.50
CA THR A 25 -13.87 3.55 -4.54
C THR A 25 -12.58 4.31 -4.24
N GLY A 26 -11.68 4.37 -5.23
CA GLY A 26 -10.39 5.06 -5.09
C GLY A 26 -9.26 4.21 -4.49
N ALA A 27 -9.50 2.94 -4.15
CA ALA A 27 -8.48 2.06 -3.60
C ALA A 27 -7.31 1.84 -4.58
N GLY A 28 -7.62 1.70 -5.87
CA GLY A 28 -6.63 1.54 -6.94
C GLY A 28 -5.77 2.78 -7.14
N ASP A 29 -6.38 3.96 -7.18
CA ASP A 29 -5.67 5.23 -7.32
C ASP A 29 -4.82 5.54 -6.08
N THR A 30 -5.35 5.24 -4.89
CA THR A 30 -4.61 5.37 -3.63
C THR A 30 -3.42 4.40 -3.60
N PHE A 31 -3.60 3.16 -4.08
CA PHE A 31 -2.52 2.20 -4.24
C PHE A 31 -1.43 2.75 -5.17
N ALA A 32 -1.82 3.25 -6.36
CA ALA A 32 -0.90 3.81 -7.33
C ALA A 32 -0.14 5.02 -6.76
N GLY A 33 -0.84 5.92 -6.05
CA GLY A 33 -0.26 7.06 -5.36
C GLY A 33 0.75 6.65 -4.28
N GLY A 34 0.42 5.67 -3.44
CA GLY A 34 1.32 5.14 -2.42
C GLY A 34 2.55 4.45 -3.02
N PHE A 35 2.37 3.69 -4.09
CA PHE A 35 3.45 3.02 -4.83
C PHE A 35 4.41 4.03 -5.47
N MET A 36 3.89 4.95 -6.28
CA MET A 36 4.68 5.98 -6.97
C MET A 36 5.34 6.95 -5.98
N GLY A 37 4.62 7.33 -4.92
CA GLY A 37 5.14 8.20 -3.86
C GLY A 37 6.33 7.57 -3.14
N TYR A 38 6.27 6.27 -2.84
CA TYR A 38 7.42 5.58 -2.26
C TYR A 38 8.60 5.49 -3.22
N LEU A 39 8.38 5.14 -4.49
CA LEU A 39 9.48 5.05 -5.47
C LEU A 39 10.18 6.38 -5.68
N THR A 40 9.41 7.48 -5.77
CA THR A 40 9.93 8.84 -5.87
C THR A 40 10.80 9.17 -4.66
N LYS A 41 10.31 8.89 -3.45
CA LYS A 41 11.07 9.08 -2.21
C LYS A 41 12.34 8.20 -2.15
N ALA A 42 12.28 6.98 -2.67
CA ALA A 42 13.40 6.06 -2.66
C ALA A 42 14.52 6.45 -3.63
N GLY A 43 14.20 7.25 -4.67
CA GLY A 43 15.14 7.71 -5.68
C GLY A 43 15.74 6.61 -6.56
N LYS A 44 15.18 5.39 -6.51
CA LYS A 44 15.68 4.23 -7.26
C LYS A 44 14.59 3.21 -7.51
N VAL A 45 14.66 2.56 -8.67
CA VAL A 45 13.74 1.49 -9.07
C VAL A 45 14.52 0.18 -9.18
N ASN A 46 14.50 -0.61 -8.10
CA ASN A 46 15.08 -1.95 -8.03
C ASN A 46 14.14 -2.88 -7.28
N GLU A 47 14.44 -4.18 -7.26
CA GLU A 47 13.56 -5.19 -6.65
C GLU A 47 13.15 -4.84 -5.21
N LYS A 48 14.10 -4.39 -4.38
CA LYS A 48 13.82 -4.02 -2.99
C LYS A 48 12.90 -2.79 -2.89
N SER A 49 13.15 -1.76 -3.70
CA SER A 49 12.29 -0.57 -3.68
C SER A 49 10.90 -0.85 -4.25
N ILE A 50 10.79 -1.70 -5.28
CA ILE A 50 9.51 -2.16 -5.83
C ILE A 50 8.71 -2.95 -4.78
N LYS A 51 9.31 -3.97 -4.16
CA LYS A 51 8.63 -4.77 -3.11
C LYS A 51 8.14 -3.89 -1.96
N THR A 52 8.94 -2.90 -1.56
CA THR A 52 8.55 -1.97 -0.52
C THR A 52 7.44 -1.02 -0.99
N ALA A 53 7.53 -0.49 -2.22
CA ALA A 53 6.50 0.35 -2.83
C ALA A 53 5.13 -0.36 -2.91
N LEU A 54 5.11 -1.64 -3.30
CA LEU A 54 3.90 -2.45 -3.36
C LEU A 54 3.23 -2.58 -1.98
N ALA A 55 4.02 -2.74 -0.93
CA ALA A 55 3.52 -2.76 0.44
C ALA A 55 3.00 -1.39 0.90
N TYR A 56 3.68 -0.29 0.54
CA TYR A 56 3.18 1.07 0.81
C TYR A 56 1.85 1.35 0.09
N GLY A 57 1.74 0.99 -1.18
CA GLY A 57 0.50 1.10 -1.95
C GLY A 57 -0.63 0.28 -1.32
N THR A 58 -0.36 -0.97 -0.95
CA THR A 58 -1.34 -1.86 -0.29
C THR A 58 -1.86 -1.26 1.02
N VAL A 59 -0.96 -0.71 1.85
CA VAL A 59 -1.32 -0.09 3.13
C VAL A 59 -2.09 1.21 2.94
N ALA A 60 -1.71 2.04 1.96
CA ALA A 60 -2.42 3.28 1.66
C ALA A 60 -3.86 2.98 1.20
N ALA A 61 -4.03 2.03 0.28
CA ALA A 61 -5.35 1.59 -0.18
C ALA A 61 -6.20 1.03 0.97
N SER A 62 -5.60 0.34 1.94
CA SER A 62 -6.31 -0.18 3.10
C SER A 62 -6.86 0.92 4.01
N PHE A 63 -6.29 2.13 4.00
CA PHE A 63 -6.91 3.28 4.66
C PHE A 63 -8.03 3.87 3.83
N ASN A 64 -7.84 4.02 2.52
CA ASN A 64 -8.88 4.59 1.64
C ASN A 64 -10.23 3.88 1.81
N ILE A 65 -10.22 2.54 1.86
CA ILE A 65 -11.46 1.76 1.95
C ILE A 65 -12.20 1.84 3.30
N GLU A 66 -11.64 2.49 4.32
CA GLU A 66 -12.26 2.64 5.65
C GLU A 66 -13.19 3.87 5.75
N GLY A 67 -13.22 4.73 4.73
CA GLY A 67 -14.09 5.92 4.69
C GLY A 67 -14.69 6.13 3.31
N PHE A 68 -15.62 7.07 3.17
CA PHE A 68 -16.28 7.35 1.89
C PHE A 68 -15.38 8.21 0.99
N GLY A 69 -15.20 7.81 -0.27
CA GLY A 69 -14.33 8.51 -1.22
C GLY A 69 -12.92 8.77 -0.67
N VAL A 70 -12.55 10.04 -0.50
CA VAL A 70 -11.20 10.43 -0.02
C VAL A 70 -11.14 10.77 1.47
N GLU A 71 -12.26 10.70 2.20
CA GLU A 71 -12.37 11.17 3.59
C GLU A 71 -11.30 10.58 4.50
N ARG A 72 -11.07 9.28 4.41
CA ARG A 72 -10.08 8.61 5.28
C ARG A 72 -8.64 8.94 4.89
N THR A 73 -8.38 9.13 3.60
CA THR A 73 -7.05 9.47 3.07
C THR A 73 -6.70 10.94 3.24
N SER A 74 -7.67 11.87 3.24
CA SER A 74 -7.41 13.31 3.34
C SER A 74 -6.85 13.73 4.70
N VAL A 75 -7.14 12.96 5.75
CA VAL A 75 -6.62 13.16 7.10
C VAL A 75 -5.51 12.17 7.47
N LEU A 76 -5.10 11.31 6.53
CA LEU A 76 -4.10 10.27 6.78
C LEU A 76 -2.72 10.88 7.00
N THR A 77 -2.09 10.50 8.10
CA THR A 77 -0.75 10.97 8.46
C THR A 77 0.33 9.95 8.15
N MET A 78 1.56 10.45 7.93
CA MET A 78 2.73 9.56 7.73
C MET A 78 3.01 8.63 8.91
N PRO A 79 2.86 9.04 10.19
CA PRO A 79 2.96 8.12 11.33
C PRO A 79 1.94 6.98 11.29
N GLU A 80 0.67 7.25 10.98
CA GLU A 80 -0.36 6.20 10.84
C GLU A 80 -0.01 5.22 9.72
N LEU A 81 0.38 5.74 8.56
CA LEU A 81 0.80 4.94 7.42
C LEU A 81 1.98 4.03 7.77
N LYS A 82 3.01 4.57 8.43
CA LYS A 82 4.18 3.80 8.89
C LYS A 82 3.82 2.76 9.93
N ASN A 83 2.92 3.08 10.87
CA ASN A 83 2.47 2.14 11.88
C ASN A 83 1.76 0.94 11.23
N ARG A 84 0.81 1.20 10.33
CA ARG A 84 0.11 0.12 9.61
C ARG A 84 1.04 -0.66 8.69
N PHE A 85 2.00 0.01 8.05
CA PHE A 85 3.05 -0.66 7.29
C PHE A 85 3.88 -1.61 8.15
N SER A 86 4.26 -1.21 9.37
CA SER A 86 4.97 -2.08 10.30
C SER A 86 4.12 -3.28 10.70
N LYS A 87 2.83 -3.08 10.97
CA LYS A 87 1.89 -4.18 11.27
C LYS A 87 1.79 -5.15 10.09
N PHE A 88 1.56 -4.62 8.89
CA PHE A 88 1.46 -5.41 7.66
C PHE A 88 2.74 -6.22 7.40
N ARG A 89 3.90 -5.59 7.56
CA ARG A 89 5.19 -6.27 7.42
C ARG A 89 5.29 -7.47 8.37
N ASN A 90 4.96 -7.29 9.65
CA ASN A 90 4.99 -8.37 10.65
C ASN A 90 3.96 -9.48 10.36
N SER A 91 2.84 -9.15 9.70
CA SER A 91 1.80 -10.14 9.35
C SER A 91 2.10 -10.93 8.08
N VAL A 92 2.95 -10.42 7.19
CA VAL A 92 3.15 -10.98 5.84
C VAL A 92 4.57 -11.52 5.64
N LEU A 93 5.54 -10.99 6.36
CA LEU A 93 6.92 -11.40 6.33
C LEU A 93 7.35 -11.64 7.78
N PHE A 94 7.44 -12.91 8.15
CA PHE A 94 7.89 -13.39 9.47
C PHE A 94 9.14 -12.65 9.97
#